data_AF-A0A7Y2BJN5-F1
#
_entry.id   AF-A0A7Y2BJN5-F1
#
_cell.length_a   1.000
_cell.length_b   1.000
_cell.length_c   1.000
_cell.angle_alpha   90.00
_cell.angle_beta   90.00
_cell.angle_gamma   90.00
#
_symmetry.space_group_name_H-M   'P 1'
#
loop_
_entity.id
_entity.type
_entity.pdbx_description
1 polymer ?
#
loop_
_entity_poly.entity_id
_entity_poly.type
_entity_poly.pdbx_seq_one_letter_code
_entity_poly.pdbx_strand_id
1 'polypeptide(L)'
;YSMQLPDDFRAAMKVWQRVTMPGYPRHARYGADAGKENPSFLDPELFVQAVHEPARGGFSRHMGPWIVEIAPSPSPLDPGWFCERLDAFLGAVPRDFPFAVELRDRKLLTPAYANTLQKHGASHVFNYWSRMPRIADQMRVTGLLEATPLVVRLLLPPGQRYADLKEAYAPFDRLVAPQPEMRQDVVTLVRAALERDLECYVIVNNKAEGSSPLTVRALAELLVD
;
A
#
# COMPACT_ATOMS: atom_id res chain seq x y z
N TYR A 1 8.73 -0.25 20.28
CA TYR A 1 8.15 0.78 19.40
C TYR A 1 7.05 1.57 20.05
N SER A 2 5.95 0.94 20.52
CA SER A 2 4.81 1.67 21.11
C SER A 2 5.25 2.73 22.14
N MET A 3 6.01 2.35 23.15
CA MET A 3 6.52 3.26 24.20
C MET A 3 7.45 4.39 23.74
N GLN A 4 7.92 4.39 22.49
CA GLN A 4 8.84 5.39 21.93
C GLN A 4 8.13 6.44 21.08
N LEU A 5 6.83 6.31 20.87
CA LEU A 5 6.04 7.16 19.98
C LEU A 5 5.17 8.13 20.79
N PRO A 6 5.01 9.38 20.33
CA PRO A 6 3.99 10.30 20.85
C PRO A 6 2.57 9.72 20.73
N ASP A 7 1.67 10.12 21.63
CA ASP A 7 0.32 9.57 21.72
C ASP A 7 -0.54 9.79 20.46
N ASP A 8 -0.27 10.86 19.71
CA ASP A 8 -0.95 11.23 18.46
C ASP A 8 -0.34 10.56 17.21
N PHE A 9 0.76 9.82 17.35
CA PHE A 9 1.39 9.15 16.22
C PHE A 9 0.60 7.91 15.79
N ARG A 10 0.26 7.85 14.50
CA ARG A 10 -0.38 6.70 13.84
C ARG A 10 0.58 6.01 12.86
N ALA A 11 0.68 4.69 12.94
CA ALA A 11 1.50 3.88 12.06
C ALA A 11 0.64 3.05 11.10
N ALA A 12 0.90 3.18 9.79
CA ALA A 12 0.41 2.23 8.80
C ALA A 12 1.29 0.98 8.79
N MET A 13 0.75 -0.17 9.18
CA MET A 13 1.52 -1.40 9.35
C MET A 13 1.36 -2.32 8.15
N LYS A 14 2.47 -2.66 7.49
CA LYS A 14 2.45 -3.61 6.38
C LYS A 14 2.27 -5.03 6.87
N VAL A 15 1.28 -5.73 6.31
CA VAL A 15 1.05 -7.13 6.59
C VAL A 15 2.17 -7.98 5.98
N TRP A 16 2.56 -9.00 6.73
CA TRP A 16 3.57 -9.99 6.39
C TRP A 16 3.34 -10.58 4.97
N GLN A 17 4.44 -10.88 4.24
CA GLN A 17 4.41 -11.42 2.86
C GLN A 17 3.79 -12.84 2.62
N ARG A 18 3.99 -13.84 3.49
CA ARG A 18 3.23 -15.14 3.52
C ARG A 18 1.71 -14.98 3.61
N VAL A 19 1.18 -13.85 4.11
CA VAL A 19 -0.28 -13.63 4.06
C VAL A 19 -0.64 -12.97 2.73
N THR A 20 0.18 -12.06 2.21
CA THR A 20 -0.22 -11.19 1.09
C THR A 20 0.35 -11.55 -0.27
N MET A 21 1.25 -12.53 -0.36
CA MET A 21 1.81 -13.00 -1.63
C MET A 21 0.97 -14.15 -2.18
N PRO A 22 0.42 -14.05 -3.40
CA PRO A 22 -0.30 -15.16 -4.03
C PRO A 22 0.60 -16.37 -4.33
N GLY A 23 1.87 -16.11 -4.59
CA GLY A 23 2.91 -17.11 -4.80
C GLY A 23 4.28 -16.46 -4.65
N TYR A 24 5.31 -17.29 -4.50
CA TYR A 24 6.67 -16.83 -4.26
C TYR A 24 7.42 -16.65 -5.59
N PRO A 25 8.02 -15.47 -5.85
CA PRO A 25 8.89 -15.26 -6.99
C PRO A 25 10.03 -16.29 -7.04
N ARG A 26 10.50 -16.59 -8.25
CA ARG A 26 11.70 -17.41 -8.48
C ARG A 26 12.95 -16.62 -8.07
N HIS A 27 13.19 -16.53 -6.77
CA HIS A 27 14.33 -15.83 -6.19
C HIS A 27 14.92 -16.67 -5.05
N ALA A 28 16.25 -16.74 -4.97
CA ALA A 28 16.97 -17.61 -4.03
C ALA A 28 16.56 -17.43 -2.57
N ARG A 29 16.19 -16.19 -2.17
CA ARG A 29 15.67 -15.87 -0.82
C ARG A 29 14.47 -16.71 -0.36
N TYR A 30 13.71 -17.29 -1.30
CA TYR A 30 12.54 -18.11 -1.00
C TYR A 30 12.87 -19.61 -0.93
N GLY A 31 14.12 -20.00 -1.17
CA GLY A 31 14.58 -21.38 -1.01
C GLY A 31 13.68 -22.39 -1.74
N ALA A 32 13.22 -23.40 -1.01
CA ALA A 32 12.35 -24.44 -1.53
C ALA A 32 10.97 -23.96 -1.99
N ASP A 33 10.53 -22.77 -1.58
CA ASP A 33 9.24 -22.19 -1.96
C ASP A 33 9.32 -21.34 -3.23
N ALA A 34 10.52 -21.05 -3.73
CA ALA A 34 10.72 -20.22 -4.91
C ALA A 34 9.93 -20.75 -6.12
N GLY A 35 9.06 -19.91 -6.67
CA GLY A 35 8.20 -20.25 -7.81
C GLY A 35 6.93 -21.02 -7.48
N LYS A 36 6.69 -21.38 -6.22
CA LYS A 36 5.48 -22.08 -5.78
C LYS A 36 4.35 -21.12 -5.44
N GLU A 37 3.13 -21.62 -5.56
CA GLU A 37 1.96 -20.96 -4.99
C GLU A 37 2.07 -20.90 -3.47
N ASN A 38 1.41 -19.91 -2.88
CA ASN A 38 1.40 -19.74 -1.44
C ASN A 38 0.06 -20.21 -0.86
N PRO A 39 0.00 -21.36 -0.16
CA PRO A 39 -1.25 -21.88 0.39
C PRO A 39 -1.83 -20.97 1.48
N SER A 40 -1.02 -20.12 2.10
CA SER A 40 -1.44 -19.16 3.13
C SER A 40 -1.86 -17.80 2.57
N PHE A 41 -1.99 -17.66 1.25
CA PHE A 41 -2.40 -16.40 0.64
C PHE A 41 -3.81 -16.00 1.09
N LEU A 42 -3.92 -14.84 1.74
CA LEU A 42 -5.15 -14.30 2.34
C LEU A 42 -5.81 -15.32 3.29
N ASP A 43 -4.99 -15.98 4.09
CA ASP A 43 -5.43 -16.84 5.19
C ASP A 43 -5.84 -15.98 6.41
N PRO A 44 -7.12 -15.95 6.79
CA PRO A 44 -7.61 -15.12 7.89
C PRO A 44 -7.10 -15.60 9.25
N GLU A 45 -6.99 -16.91 9.48
CA GLU A 45 -6.55 -17.46 10.77
C GLU A 45 -5.08 -17.12 11.00
N LEU A 46 -4.24 -17.32 9.98
CA LEU A 46 -2.83 -16.95 10.04
C LEU A 46 -2.66 -15.44 10.28
N PHE A 47 -3.44 -14.60 9.58
CA PHE A 47 -3.39 -13.14 9.82
C PHE A 47 -3.75 -12.80 11.27
N VAL A 48 -4.83 -13.37 11.80
CA VAL A 48 -5.29 -13.08 13.16
C VAL A 48 -4.23 -13.45 14.18
N GLN A 49 -3.74 -14.69 14.12
CA GLN A 49 -2.83 -15.23 15.14
C GLN A 49 -1.43 -14.62 15.05
N ALA A 50 -0.89 -14.45 13.83
CA ALA A 50 0.51 -14.07 13.64
C ALA A 50 0.73 -12.57 13.43
N VAL A 51 -0.31 -11.80 13.10
CA VAL A 51 -0.19 -10.38 12.76
C VAL A 51 -1.10 -9.51 13.62
N HIS A 52 -2.41 -9.75 13.58
CA HIS A 52 -3.39 -8.89 14.24
C HIS A 52 -3.26 -8.91 15.76
N GLU A 53 -3.33 -10.09 16.38
CA GLU A 53 -3.29 -10.23 17.84
C GLU A 53 -2.00 -9.68 18.47
N PRO A 54 -0.79 -9.97 17.93
CA PRO A 54 0.43 -9.36 18.42
C PRO A 54 0.44 -7.83 18.34
N ALA A 55 -0.05 -7.25 17.24
CA ALA A 55 -0.10 -5.80 17.09
C ALA A 55 -1.18 -5.16 17.98
N ARG A 56 -2.34 -5.78 18.11
CA ARG A 56 -3.43 -5.34 18.98
C ARG A 56 -2.98 -5.30 20.44
N GLY A 57 -2.29 -6.35 20.90
CA GLY A 57 -1.78 -6.45 22.26
C GLY A 57 -0.65 -5.47 22.59
N GLY A 58 0.24 -5.18 21.63
CA GLY A 58 1.45 -4.38 21.89
C GLY A 58 1.46 -2.95 21.32
N PHE A 59 0.59 -2.63 20.38
CA PHE A 59 0.70 -1.43 19.53
C PHE A 59 -0.63 -0.74 19.20
N SER A 60 -1.78 -1.27 19.67
CA SER A 60 -3.13 -0.76 19.37
C SER A 60 -3.29 0.76 19.43
N ARG A 61 -2.71 1.41 20.43
CA ARG A 61 -2.82 2.87 20.62
C ARG A 61 -2.30 3.71 19.45
N HIS A 62 -1.35 3.19 18.67
CA HIS A 62 -0.74 3.87 17.52
C HIS A 62 -1.12 3.23 16.19
N MET A 63 -2.03 2.26 16.17
CA MET A 63 -2.41 1.61 14.91
C MET A 63 -3.18 2.58 14.02
N GLY A 64 -2.69 2.73 12.79
CA GLY A 64 -3.45 3.21 11.64
C GLY A 64 -3.84 2.02 10.76
N PRO A 65 -3.86 2.17 9.42
CA PRO A 65 -4.32 1.11 8.53
C PRO A 65 -3.33 -0.07 8.42
N TRP A 66 -3.87 -1.27 8.27
CA TRP A 66 -3.16 -2.41 7.73
C TRP A 66 -2.90 -2.21 6.23
N ILE A 67 -1.63 -2.26 5.82
CA ILE A 67 -1.26 -2.26 4.40
C ILE A 67 -1.15 -3.70 3.91
N VAL A 68 -2.19 -4.15 3.19
CA VAL A 68 -2.25 -5.47 2.56
C VAL A 68 -1.69 -5.36 1.14
N GLU A 69 -0.36 -5.42 1.01
CA GLU A 69 0.32 -5.34 -0.28
C GLU A 69 0.29 -6.68 -1.01
N ILE A 70 -0.49 -6.75 -2.09
CA ILE A 70 -0.58 -7.88 -3.00
C ILE A 70 0.59 -7.78 -3.99
N ALA A 71 1.64 -8.53 -3.70
CA ALA A 71 2.84 -8.58 -4.53
C ALA A 71 2.54 -9.14 -5.94
N PRO A 72 3.37 -8.84 -6.96
CA PRO A 72 3.23 -9.49 -8.25
C PRO A 72 3.32 -11.01 -8.11
N SER A 73 2.31 -11.70 -8.64
CA SER A 73 2.29 -13.16 -8.64
C SER A 73 3.26 -13.72 -9.70
N PRO A 74 3.91 -14.87 -9.44
CA PRO A 74 4.69 -15.58 -10.46
C PRO A 74 3.86 -16.03 -11.66
N SER A 75 2.56 -16.30 -11.43
CA SER A 75 1.58 -16.68 -12.44
C SER A 75 0.48 -15.62 -12.51
N PRO A 76 -0.06 -15.27 -13.69
CA PRO A 76 -1.17 -14.33 -13.80
C PRO A 76 -2.33 -14.74 -12.90
N LEU A 77 -2.82 -13.81 -12.09
CA LEU A 77 -4.01 -14.03 -11.28
C LEU A 77 -5.26 -13.71 -12.10
N ASP A 78 -6.27 -14.56 -11.97
CA ASP A 78 -7.63 -14.22 -12.41
C ASP A 78 -8.22 -13.14 -11.47
N PRO A 79 -8.72 -12.01 -12.00
CA PRO A 79 -9.29 -10.96 -11.16
C PRO A 79 -10.52 -11.39 -10.36
N GLY A 80 -11.36 -12.29 -10.89
CA GLY A 80 -12.55 -12.81 -10.21
C GLY A 80 -12.16 -13.65 -9.00
N TRP A 81 -11.30 -14.64 -9.22
CA TRP A 81 -10.71 -15.46 -8.15
C TRP A 81 -10.05 -14.61 -7.07
N PHE A 82 -9.28 -13.59 -7.47
CA PHE A 82 -8.64 -12.70 -6.51
C PHE A 82 -9.67 -11.95 -5.65
N CYS A 83 -10.74 -11.43 -6.26
CA CYS A 83 -11.80 -10.73 -5.52
C CYS A 83 -12.53 -11.68 -4.56
N GLU A 84 -12.82 -12.92 -4.96
CA GLU A 84 -13.43 -13.92 -4.08
C GLU A 84 -12.56 -14.22 -2.84
N ARG A 85 -11.24 -14.38 -3.05
CA ARG A 85 -10.29 -14.60 -1.96
C ARG A 85 -10.20 -13.38 -1.03
N LEU A 86 -10.20 -12.17 -1.60
CA LEU A 86 -10.14 -10.93 -0.84
C LEU A 86 -11.42 -10.69 -0.03
N ASP A 87 -12.59 -10.94 -0.62
CA ASP A 87 -13.91 -10.86 0.01
C ASP A 87 -13.99 -11.79 1.22
N ALA A 88 -13.60 -13.06 1.04
CA ALA A 88 -13.57 -14.05 2.11
C ALA A 88 -12.62 -13.63 3.25
N PHE A 89 -11.43 -13.12 2.92
CA PHE A 89 -10.46 -12.65 3.91
C PHE A 89 -10.99 -11.45 4.71
N LEU A 90 -11.42 -10.37 4.03
CA LEU A 90 -11.94 -9.17 4.68
C LEU A 90 -13.28 -9.41 5.40
N GLY A 91 -13.99 -10.47 5.04
CA GLY A 91 -15.21 -10.92 5.72
C GLY A 91 -14.94 -11.67 7.02
N ALA A 92 -13.78 -12.31 7.15
CA ALA A 92 -13.45 -13.19 8.27
C ALA A 92 -12.53 -12.55 9.33
N VAL A 93 -11.72 -11.55 8.96
CA VAL A 93 -10.75 -10.93 9.88
C VAL A 93 -11.38 -9.85 10.79
N PRO A 94 -10.83 -9.62 12.00
CA PRO A 94 -11.23 -8.53 12.89
C PRO A 94 -11.03 -7.15 12.24
N ARG A 95 -11.89 -6.20 12.62
CA ARG A 95 -11.95 -4.85 12.03
C ARG A 95 -11.57 -3.73 13.01
N ASP A 96 -10.78 -4.05 14.03
CA ASP A 96 -10.31 -3.05 15.02
C ASP A 96 -9.48 -1.94 14.38
N PHE A 97 -8.84 -2.21 13.25
CA PHE A 97 -8.04 -1.25 12.49
C PHE A 97 -8.42 -1.28 11.01
N PRO A 98 -8.37 -0.14 10.29
CA PRO A 98 -8.74 -0.07 8.88
C PRO A 98 -7.84 -0.95 8.00
N PHE A 99 -8.36 -1.44 6.89
CA PHE A 99 -7.57 -2.14 5.88
C PHE A 99 -7.36 -1.25 4.67
N ALA A 100 -6.14 -1.21 4.15
CA ALA A 100 -5.82 -0.61 2.86
C ALA A 100 -5.09 -1.63 1.98
N VAL A 101 -5.68 -1.98 0.85
CA VAL A 101 -5.15 -2.99 -0.07
C VAL A 101 -4.33 -2.31 -1.16
N GLU A 102 -3.09 -2.75 -1.33
CA GLU A 102 -2.18 -2.23 -2.35
C GLU A 102 -1.95 -3.26 -3.44
N LEU A 103 -2.30 -2.92 -4.68
CA LEU A 103 -2.09 -3.79 -5.84
C LEU A 103 -0.74 -3.49 -6.50
N ARG A 104 -0.04 -4.56 -6.92
CA ARG A 104 1.19 -4.49 -7.73
C ARG A 104 1.04 -5.04 -9.14
N ASP A 105 -0.21 -5.29 -9.55
CA ASP A 105 -0.60 -5.70 -10.89
C ASP A 105 -1.84 -4.90 -11.32
N ARG A 106 -1.70 -4.11 -12.39
CA ARG A 106 -2.78 -3.27 -12.93
C ARG A 106 -4.02 -4.08 -13.34
N LYS A 107 -3.86 -5.37 -13.69
CA LYS A 107 -4.98 -6.22 -14.13
C LYS A 107 -5.99 -6.50 -13.01
N LEU A 108 -5.55 -6.37 -11.76
CA LEU A 108 -6.41 -6.56 -10.58
C LEU A 108 -7.19 -5.29 -10.21
N LEU A 109 -6.83 -4.13 -10.78
CA LEU A 109 -7.53 -2.87 -10.56
C LEU A 109 -8.79 -2.82 -11.43
N THR A 110 -9.84 -3.50 -10.97
CA THR A 110 -11.12 -3.64 -11.68
C THR A 110 -12.28 -3.04 -10.87
N PRO A 111 -13.45 -2.78 -11.50
CA PRO A 111 -14.64 -2.40 -10.77
C PRO A 111 -15.06 -3.43 -9.71
N ALA A 112 -14.90 -4.73 -9.99
CA ALA A 112 -15.20 -5.79 -9.03
C ALA A 112 -14.31 -5.71 -7.78
N TYR A 113 -13.03 -5.37 -7.95
CA TYR A 113 -12.11 -5.10 -6.85
C TYR A 113 -12.56 -3.87 -6.03
N ALA A 114 -12.90 -2.76 -6.68
CA ALA A 114 -13.40 -1.57 -5.99
C ALA A 114 -14.66 -1.87 -5.16
N ASN A 115 -15.63 -2.60 -5.75
CA ASN A 115 -16.85 -3.03 -5.05
C ASN A 115 -16.54 -3.94 -3.85
N THR A 116 -15.56 -4.84 -3.98
CA THR A 116 -15.12 -5.72 -2.88
C THR A 116 -14.57 -4.88 -1.73
N LEU A 117 -13.74 -3.87 -2.01
CA LEU A 117 -13.25 -2.97 -0.97
C LEU A 117 -14.38 -2.21 -0.27
N GLN A 118 -15.30 -1.62 -1.04
CA GLN A 118 -16.45 -0.88 -0.50
C GLN A 118 -17.33 -1.74 0.41
N LYS A 119 -17.64 -2.97 0.00
CA LYS A 119 -18.42 -3.93 0.79
C LYS A 119 -17.82 -4.15 2.19
N HIS A 120 -16.50 -4.09 2.31
CA HIS A 120 -15.79 -4.33 3.55
C HIS A 120 -15.30 -3.06 4.25
N GLY A 121 -15.58 -1.87 3.72
CA GLY A 121 -15.07 -0.61 4.25
C GLY A 121 -13.54 -0.53 4.19
N ALA A 122 -12.91 -1.24 3.25
CA ALA A 122 -11.47 -1.21 3.05
C ALA A 122 -11.10 -0.14 2.01
N SER A 123 -9.88 0.39 2.13
CA SER A 123 -9.34 1.39 1.22
C SER A 123 -8.46 0.78 0.14
N HIS A 124 -8.33 1.50 -0.97
CA HIS A 124 -7.25 1.26 -1.92
C HIS A 124 -6.02 2.06 -1.54
N VAL A 125 -4.84 1.47 -1.70
CA VAL A 125 -3.58 2.19 -1.62
C VAL A 125 -3.20 2.72 -2.99
N PHE A 126 -3.36 4.03 -3.18
CA PHE A 126 -2.95 4.76 -4.38
C PHE A 126 -1.43 4.78 -4.45
N ASN A 127 -0.84 3.93 -5.29
CA ASN A 127 0.60 3.73 -5.28
C ASN A 127 1.28 4.24 -6.54
N TYR A 128 2.42 4.91 -6.36
CA TYR A 128 3.33 5.28 -7.44
C TYR A 128 4.37 4.16 -7.60
N TRP A 129 4.00 3.15 -8.40
CA TRP A 129 4.77 1.93 -8.63
C TRP A 129 4.84 1.59 -10.11
N SER A 130 5.96 0.99 -10.52
CA SER A 130 6.29 0.83 -11.94
C SER A 130 5.36 -0.04 -12.77
N ARG A 131 4.53 -0.89 -12.15
CA ARG A 131 3.56 -1.76 -12.82
C ARG A 131 2.11 -1.29 -12.70
N MET A 132 1.86 -0.22 -11.96
CA MET A 132 0.52 0.35 -11.75
C MET A 132 0.30 1.58 -12.65
N PRO A 133 -0.96 1.94 -12.95
CA PRO A 133 -1.30 3.23 -13.55
C PRO A 133 -0.82 4.39 -12.68
N ARG A 134 -0.78 5.62 -13.20
CA ARG A 134 -0.48 6.80 -12.38
C ARG A 134 -1.55 7.00 -11.31
N ILE A 135 -1.24 7.76 -10.26
CA ILE A 135 -2.17 8.02 -9.16
C ILE A 135 -3.46 8.66 -9.70
N ALA A 136 -3.35 9.65 -10.58
CA ALA A 136 -4.53 10.26 -11.21
C ALA A 136 -5.44 9.25 -11.93
N ASP A 137 -4.87 8.24 -12.59
CA ASP A 137 -5.66 7.22 -13.30
C ASP A 137 -6.33 6.25 -12.31
N GLN A 138 -5.67 5.94 -11.19
CA GLN A 138 -6.26 5.15 -10.10
C GLN A 138 -7.45 5.89 -9.45
N MET A 139 -7.36 7.21 -9.25
CA MET A 139 -8.45 8.03 -8.70
C MET A 139 -9.71 8.05 -9.57
N ARG A 140 -9.61 7.78 -10.87
CA ARG A 140 -10.76 7.70 -11.77
C ARG A 140 -11.57 6.42 -11.61
N VAL A 141 -11.06 5.42 -10.90
CA VAL A 141 -11.81 4.20 -10.61
C VAL A 141 -12.88 4.55 -9.58
N THR A 142 -14.15 4.49 -10.03
CA THR A 142 -15.31 4.78 -9.21
C THR A 142 -15.27 4.02 -7.89
N GLY A 143 -15.55 4.72 -6.80
CA GLY A 143 -15.65 4.15 -5.47
C GLY A 143 -14.37 4.13 -4.64
N LEU A 144 -13.19 4.24 -5.25
CA LEU A 144 -11.92 4.19 -4.49
C LEU A 144 -11.68 5.43 -3.63
N LEU A 145 -12.20 6.58 -4.06
CA LEU A 145 -12.06 7.83 -3.31
C LEU A 145 -13.00 7.92 -2.10
N GLU A 146 -14.05 7.10 -2.02
CA GLU A 146 -15.07 7.16 -0.97
C GLU A 146 -14.64 6.44 0.33
N ALA A 147 -13.55 5.67 0.28
CA ALA A 147 -13.05 4.92 1.42
C ALA A 147 -12.31 5.82 2.43
N THR A 148 -12.21 5.34 3.67
CA THR A 148 -11.43 5.99 4.73
C THR A 148 -10.63 4.96 5.52
N PRO A 149 -9.34 5.21 5.81
CA PRO A 149 -8.55 6.37 5.39
C PRO A 149 -8.13 6.30 3.91
N LEU A 150 -7.83 7.43 3.28
CA LEU A 150 -7.13 7.42 1.99
C LEU A 150 -5.64 7.16 2.21
N VAL A 151 -5.02 6.30 1.39
CA VAL A 151 -3.62 5.90 1.57
C VAL A 151 -2.86 6.03 0.26
N VAL A 152 -1.71 6.71 0.32
CA VAL A 152 -0.75 6.85 -0.78
C VAL A 152 0.56 6.18 -0.42
N ARG A 153 1.14 5.45 -1.38
CA ARG A 153 2.51 4.93 -1.26
C ARG A 153 3.36 5.32 -2.47
N LEU A 154 4.38 6.13 -2.23
CA LEU A 154 5.33 6.60 -3.26
C LEU A 154 6.58 5.72 -3.24
N LEU A 155 6.85 4.99 -4.32
CA LEU A 155 7.78 3.86 -4.25
C LEU A 155 8.85 3.90 -5.32
N LEU A 156 8.46 3.71 -6.57
CA LEU A 156 9.39 3.57 -7.68
C LEU A 156 8.75 4.14 -8.95
N PRO A 157 9.41 5.10 -9.62
CA PRO A 157 8.95 5.61 -10.90
C PRO A 157 8.71 4.49 -11.94
N PRO A 158 7.65 4.61 -12.76
CA PRO A 158 7.46 3.75 -13.93
C PRO A 158 8.68 3.68 -14.85
N GLY A 159 8.90 2.50 -15.43
CA GLY A 159 9.99 2.25 -16.37
C GLY A 159 11.39 2.04 -15.76
N GLN A 160 11.56 2.24 -14.45
CA GLN A 160 12.86 2.08 -13.79
C GLN A 160 12.99 0.75 -13.05
N ARG A 161 14.19 0.14 -13.09
CA ARG A 161 14.49 -1.08 -12.32
C ARG A 161 14.99 -0.71 -10.93
N TYR A 162 14.58 -1.50 -9.95
CA TYR A 162 14.85 -1.24 -8.53
C TYR A 162 16.34 -1.22 -8.15
N ALA A 163 17.17 -2.04 -8.82
CA ALA A 163 18.60 -2.14 -8.53
C ALA A 163 19.36 -0.87 -8.95
N ASP A 164 19.05 -0.37 -10.15
CA ASP A 164 19.73 0.75 -10.79
C ASP A 164 19.58 2.06 -10.00
N LEU A 165 18.45 2.20 -9.27
CA LEU A 165 18.16 3.40 -8.49
C LEU A 165 18.78 3.46 -7.11
N LYS A 166 19.11 2.32 -6.49
CA LYS A 166 19.67 2.35 -5.13
C LYS A 166 21.06 2.97 -5.11
N GLU A 167 21.89 2.63 -6.10
CA GLU A 167 23.25 3.17 -6.23
C GLU A 167 23.20 4.62 -6.69
N ALA A 168 22.37 4.93 -7.70
CA ALA A 168 22.27 6.29 -8.24
C ALA A 168 21.74 7.32 -7.24
N TYR A 169 20.87 6.91 -6.30
CA TYR A 169 20.22 7.83 -5.36
C TYR A 169 20.85 7.83 -3.97
N ALA A 170 21.80 6.94 -3.69
CA ALA A 170 22.56 7.01 -2.45
C ALA A 170 23.31 8.36 -2.37
N PRO A 171 23.43 8.97 -1.16
CA PRO A 171 23.04 8.45 0.16
C PRO A 171 21.60 8.78 0.59
N PHE A 172 20.74 9.18 -0.35
CA PHE A 172 19.35 9.59 -0.14
C PHE A 172 19.13 10.92 0.62
N ASP A 173 20.10 11.84 0.51
CA ASP A 173 20.12 13.15 1.18
C ASP A 173 19.65 14.31 0.31
N ARG A 174 19.35 14.06 -0.96
CA ARG A 174 18.90 15.07 -1.93
C ARG A 174 17.83 14.52 -2.85
N LEU A 175 17.04 15.42 -3.43
CA LEU A 175 16.19 15.09 -4.57
C LEU A 175 17.08 14.91 -5.80
N VAL A 176 17.05 13.71 -6.38
CA VAL A 176 17.85 13.35 -7.57
C VAL A 176 16.98 13.41 -8.83
N ALA A 177 15.75 12.92 -8.74
CA ALA A 177 14.79 12.94 -9.85
C ALA A 177 13.42 13.38 -9.33
N PRO A 178 13.19 14.69 -9.18
CA PRO A 178 11.87 15.21 -8.82
C PRO A 178 10.79 14.71 -9.78
N GLN A 179 9.60 14.46 -9.24
CA GLN A 179 8.42 13.95 -9.95
C GLN A 179 7.25 14.94 -9.80
N PRO A 180 7.25 16.09 -10.49
CA PRO A 180 6.23 17.14 -10.31
C PRO A 180 4.80 16.65 -10.56
N GLU A 181 4.58 15.84 -11.60
CA GLU A 181 3.25 15.28 -11.89
C GLU A 181 2.75 14.38 -10.75
N MET A 182 3.62 13.49 -10.24
CA MET A 182 3.27 12.64 -9.11
C MET A 182 2.92 13.48 -7.89
N ARG A 183 3.67 14.55 -7.61
CA ARG A 183 3.37 15.45 -6.50
C ARG A 183 1.99 16.10 -6.65
N GLN A 184 1.65 16.57 -7.85
CA GLN A 184 0.33 17.15 -8.12
C GLN A 184 -0.81 16.13 -7.94
N ASP A 185 -0.61 14.89 -8.37
CA ASP A 185 -1.58 13.82 -8.14
C ASP A 185 -1.80 13.57 -6.63
N VAL A 186 -0.72 13.54 -5.85
CA VAL A 186 -0.79 13.38 -4.39
C VAL A 186 -1.50 14.56 -3.72
N VAL A 187 -1.16 15.79 -4.10
CA VAL A 187 -1.81 17.01 -3.58
C VAL A 187 -3.31 16.97 -3.87
N THR A 188 -3.70 16.56 -5.08
CA THR A 188 -5.10 16.42 -5.47
C THR A 188 -5.82 15.39 -4.60
N LEU A 189 -5.20 14.23 -4.36
CA LEU A 189 -5.79 13.21 -3.49
C LEU A 189 -5.90 13.68 -2.03
N VAL A 190 -4.87 14.34 -1.50
CA VAL A 190 -4.88 14.86 -0.12
C VAL A 190 -5.96 15.93 0.04
N ARG A 191 -6.08 16.87 -0.91
CA ARG A 191 -7.16 17.87 -0.91
C ARG A 191 -8.53 17.21 -0.95
N ALA A 192 -8.72 16.19 -1.79
CA ALA A 192 -9.96 15.42 -1.81
C ALA A 192 -10.24 14.69 -0.48
N ALA A 193 -9.22 14.29 0.29
CA ALA A 193 -9.41 13.74 1.64
C ALA A 193 -9.88 14.83 2.62
N LEU A 194 -9.19 15.97 2.63
CA LEU A 194 -9.45 17.10 3.51
C LEU A 194 -10.84 17.72 3.29
N GLU A 195 -11.27 17.87 2.04
CA GLU A 195 -12.62 18.36 1.67
C GLU A 195 -13.74 17.50 2.25
N ARG A 196 -13.45 16.25 2.61
CA ARG A 196 -14.39 15.27 3.16
C ARG A 196 -14.08 14.87 4.60
N ASP A 197 -13.17 15.57 5.25
CA ASP A 197 -12.74 15.30 6.64
C ASP A 197 -12.26 13.84 6.84
N LEU A 198 -11.56 13.29 5.84
CA LEU A 198 -11.03 11.93 5.89
C LEU A 198 -9.54 11.94 6.25
N GLU A 199 -9.11 10.98 7.07
CA GLU A 199 -7.68 10.74 7.28
C GLU A 199 -6.99 10.38 5.97
N CYS A 200 -5.78 10.93 5.76
CA CYS A 200 -4.94 10.62 4.61
C CYS A 200 -3.51 10.27 5.05
N TYR A 201 -3.03 9.10 4.63
CA TYR A 201 -1.67 8.63 4.89
C TYR A 201 -0.83 8.76 3.63
N VAL A 202 0.21 9.60 3.66
CA VAL A 202 1.19 9.72 2.56
C VAL A 202 2.52 9.09 2.99
N ILE A 203 2.82 7.91 2.44
CA ILE A 203 3.99 7.11 2.83
C ILE A 203 5.01 7.13 1.69
N VAL A 204 6.20 7.65 1.95
CA VAL A 204 7.20 7.92 0.92
C VAL A 204 8.44 7.05 1.07
N ASN A 205 8.84 6.37 0.00
CA ASN A 205 10.11 5.67 -0.11
C ASN A 205 11.15 6.57 -0.81
N ASN A 206 12.41 6.50 -0.38
CA ASN A 206 13.50 7.28 -0.98
C ASN A 206 13.61 7.11 -2.50
N LYS A 207 13.26 5.94 -3.04
CA LYS A 207 13.35 5.67 -4.48
C LYS A 207 12.34 6.44 -5.33
N ALA A 208 11.36 7.10 -4.72
CA ALA A 208 10.43 7.94 -5.45
C ALA A 208 11.15 9.10 -6.15
N GLU A 209 12.05 9.80 -5.43
CA GLU A 209 12.71 11.01 -5.95
C GLU A 209 14.17 11.17 -5.50
N GLY A 210 14.68 10.32 -4.63
CA GLY A 210 16.03 10.40 -4.05
C GLY A 210 16.03 10.59 -2.54
N SER A 211 15.00 11.19 -1.92
CA SER A 211 14.98 11.43 -0.47
C SER A 211 13.55 11.53 0.07
N SER A 212 13.11 10.58 0.90
CA SER A 212 11.72 10.61 1.39
C SER A 212 11.38 11.83 2.24
N PRO A 213 12.25 12.35 3.13
CA PRO A 213 11.92 13.55 3.90
C PRO A 213 11.79 14.80 3.02
N LEU A 214 12.67 14.96 2.01
CA LEU A 214 12.59 16.10 1.10
C LEU A 214 11.38 16.02 0.16
N THR A 215 10.98 14.82 -0.26
CA THR A 215 9.72 14.60 -0.98
C THR A 215 8.52 14.98 -0.11
N VAL A 216 8.47 14.54 1.14
CA VAL A 216 7.40 14.90 2.09
C VAL A 216 7.35 16.41 2.29
N ARG A 217 8.51 17.07 2.45
CA ARG A 217 8.59 18.53 2.56
C ARG A 217 8.01 19.22 1.34
N ALA A 218 8.42 18.82 0.14
CA ALA A 218 7.93 19.41 -1.10
C ALA A 218 6.42 19.21 -1.30
N LEU A 219 5.86 18.08 -0.86
CA LEU A 219 4.41 17.86 -0.86
C LEU A 219 3.70 18.78 0.13
N ALA A 220 4.27 18.97 1.33
CA ALA A 220 3.71 19.86 2.34
C ALA A 220 3.73 21.32 1.89
N GLU A 221 4.80 21.79 1.24
CA GLU A 221 4.90 23.13 0.66
C GLU A 221 3.78 23.37 -0.37
N LEU A 222 3.57 22.43 -1.31
CA LEU A 222 2.49 22.50 -2.30
C LEU A 222 1.07 22.43 -1.72
N LEU A 223 0.90 21.95 -0.49
CA LEU A 223 -0.41 21.87 0.18
C LEU A 223 -0.78 23.18 0.89
N VAL A 224 0.22 23.96 1.31
CA VAL A 224 0.02 25.24 2.01
C VAL A 224 -0.04 26.41 1.02
N ASP A 225 0.56 26.25 -0.16
CA ASP A 225 0.39 27.14 -1.31
C ASP A 225 -1.03 27.05 -1.94
#